data_AF-A0A967GRA3-F1
#
_entry.id   AF-A0A967GRA3-F1
#
_cell.length_a   1.000
_cell.length_b   1.000
_cell.length_c   1.000
_cell.angle_alpha   90.00
_cell.angle_beta   90.00
_cell.angle_gamma   90.00
#
_symmetry.space_group_name_H-M   'P 1'
#
loop_
_entity.id
_entity.type
_entity.pdbx_description
1 polymer ?
#
loop_
_entity_poly.entity_id
_entity_poly.type
_entity_poly.pdbx_seq_one_letter_code
_entity_poly.pdbx_strand_id
1 'polypeptide(L)'
;ATLQTAGSLNSGRIVVLFQPHRFSRTQRLADEFGQALQGADLVYVTDVYPASEEPIEGVSGETIVEAVRRNGATRCFSHPNLATAHHTVGNILEPGDLLLTLGAGNVHEAGKKIAADLAVLEALCSGAADEDLDVRLYEPMLRHTTMLVGGPAQYWVEPRTFAAFARAVEFFKERGIPVRVVGRGSNLLVRDGGIRGAVIHPAKGEFGEVMVEGDCLAAGVGARFKKVASVAEAAGLSGFEWMEGIPGNVGGGLRMNAGAMGVETFDQVVSVTFLDEDGEIRVRGRDEIEAHYRNVPELRRNYALQAVFRGRLADSHQIRARMDASRQHRRTTQPVAASSGCVFKNPNGIGAGKLIEELGLKGSGVGRAEVSTVHGNFIINRGKARAGEVLQLVDRIKAVAKEERGIDLETEVQILGEDEVRF
;
A
#
# COMPACT_ATOMS: atom_id res chain seq x y z
N ALA A 1 -34.74 -19.52 -4.47
CA ALA A 1 -35.47 -18.76 -3.46
C ALA A 1 -34.67 -17.53 -2.99
N THR A 2 -33.68 -17.65 -2.11
CA THR A 2 -32.95 -16.49 -1.55
C THR A 2 -32.39 -15.53 -2.61
N LEU A 3 -31.67 -16.05 -3.62
CA LEU A 3 -31.11 -15.20 -4.68
C LEU A 3 -32.18 -14.59 -5.60
N GLN A 4 -33.29 -15.30 -5.83
CA GLN A 4 -34.42 -14.74 -6.58
C GLN A 4 -35.10 -13.61 -5.81
N THR A 5 -35.24 -13.76 -4.48
CA THR A 5 -35.75 -12.69 -3.62
C THR A 5 -34.78 -11.50 -3.60
N ALA A 6 -33.48 -11.74 -3.47
CA ALA A 6 -32.47 -10.69 -3.54
C ALA A 6 -32.52 -9.92 -4.86
N GLY A 7 -32.71 -10.62 -5.99
CA GLY A 7 -32.92 -10.02 -7.31
C GLY A 7 -34.14 -9.10 -7.41
N SER A 8 -35.12 -9.25 -6.52
CA SER A 8 -36.30 -8.36 -6.48
C SER A 8 -36.07 -7.06 -5.71
N LEU A 9 -34.94 -6.92 -4.99
CA LEU A 9 -34.67 -5.77 -4.12
C LEU A 9 -34.08 -4.54 -4.85
N ASN A 10 -33.99 -4.55 -6.19
CA ASN A 10 -33.40 -3.48 -7.00
C ASN A 10 -32.01 -3.01 -6.52
N SER A 11 -31.19 -3.94 -5.99
CA SER A 11 -29.79 -3.68 -5.67
C SER A 11 -28.94 -3.54 -6.93
N GLY A 12 -27.76 -2.91 -6.81
CA GLY A 12 -26.77 -2.82 -7.89
C GLY A 12 -26.28 -4.20 -8.34
N ARG A 13 -25.35 -4.80 -7.59
CA ARG A 13 -24.91 -6.18 -7.80
C ARG A 13 -25.28 -7.06 -6.61
N ILE A 14 -25.54 -8.32 -6.86
CA ILE A 14 -25.68 -9.36 -5.83
C ILE A 14 -24.35 -10.08 -5.69
N VAL A 15 -23.67 -9.83 -4.57
CA VAL A 15 -22.39 -10.44 -4.21
C VAL A 15 -22.65 -11.54 -3.18
N VAL A 16 -22.17 -12.76 -3.45
CA VAL A 16 -22.36 -13.91 -2.56
C VAL A 16 -21.02 -14.36 -2.02
N LEU A 17 -20.92 -14.49 -0.70
CA LEU A 17 -19.91 -15.30 -0.03
C LEU A 17 -20.54 -16.62 0.40
N PHE A 18 -20.16 -17.71 -0.25
CA PHE A 18 -20.73 -19.03 -0.04
C PHE A 18 -19.74 -19.96 0.68
N GLN A 19 -20.17 -20.54 1.81
CA GLN A 19 -19.44 -21.62 2.48
C GLN A 19 -20.18 -22.96 2.28
N PRO A 20 -19.64 -23.89 1.48
CA PRO A 20 -20.22 -25.22 1.34
C PRO A 20 -20.22 -25.97 2.68
N HIS A 21 -21.20 -26.85 2.88
CA HIS A 21 -21.34 -27.63 4.11
C HIS A 21 -21.25 -29.12 3.78
N ARG A 22 -20.34 -29.83 4.46
CA ARG A 22 -20.04 -31.27 4.30
C ARG A 22 -19.49 -31.63 2.93
N PHE A 23 -18.48 -32.50 2.89
CA PHE A 23 -17.89 -32.95 1.64
C PHE A 23 -18.88 -33.80 0.85
N SER A 24 -19.61 -34.70 1.52
CA SER A 24 -20.61 -35.57 0.89
C SER A 24 -21.72 -34.78 0.20
N ARG A 25 -22.20 -33.72 0.84
CA ARG A 25 -23.25 -32.84 0.30
C ARG A 25 -22.72 -31.95 -0.82
N THR A 26 -21.51 -31.41 -0.66
CA THR A 26 -20.84 -30.60 -1.70
C THR A 26 -20.68 -31.40 -2.98
N GLN A 27 -20.22 -32.65 -2.89
CA GLN A 27 -20.09 -33.54 -4.04
C GLN A 27 -21.43 -33.88 -4.68
N ARG A 28 -22.42 -34.28 -3.88
CA ARG A 28 -23.72 -34.75 -4.39
C ARG A 28 -24.56 -33.63 -5.02
N LEU A 29 -24.47 -32.41 -4.49
CA LEU A 29 -25.33 -31.29 -4.89
C LEU A 29 -24.58 -30.20 -5.68
N ALA A 30 -23.41 -30.53 -6.22
CA ALA A 30 -22.54 -29.55 -6.87
C ALA A 30 -23.27 -28.81 -8.01
N ASP A 31 -23.96 -29.56 -8.88
CA ASP A 31 -24.65 -28.98 -10.03
C ASP A 31 -25.87 -28.15 -9.61
N GLU A 32 -26.64 -28.57 -8.59
CA GLU A 32 -27.75 -27.78 -8.06
C GLU A 32 -27.28 -26.48 -7.41
N PHE A 33 -26.15 -26.51 -6.69
CA PHE A 33 -25.51 -25.28 -6.21
C PHE A 33 -25.05 -24.40 -7.38
N GLY A 34 -24.45 -25.01 -8.41
CA GLY A 34 -24.02 -24.33 -9.63
C GLY A 34 -25.16 -23.60 -10.34
N GLN A 35 -26.34 -24.21 -10.43
CA GLN A 35 -27.56 -23.61 -10.98
C GLN A 35 -28.10 -22.51 -10.07
N ALA A 36 -28.20 -22.76 -8.76
CA ALA A 36 -28.76 -21.81 -7.81
C ALA A 36 -27.95 -20.51 -7.77
N LEU A 37 -26.63 -20.62 -7.77
CA LEU A 37 -25.69 -19.48 -7.69
C LEU A 37 -25.66 -18.63 -8.97
N GLN A 38 -26.29 -19.06 -10.08
CA GLN A 38 -26.45 -18.20 -11.27
C GLN A 38 -27.29 -16.95 -11.01
N GLY A 39 -28.06 -16.93 -9.92
CA GLY A 39 -28.83 -15.75 -9.51
C GLY A 39 -27.98 -14.63 -8.89
N ALA A 40 -26.65 -14.78 -8.83
CA ALA A 40 -25.73 -13.77 -8.34
C ALA A 40 -24.83 -13.24 -9.47
N ASP A 41 -24.38 -11.98 -9.33
CA ASP A 41 -23.43 -11.37 -10.25
C ASP A 41 -21.99 -11.83 -9.97
N LEU A 42 -21.69 -12.05 -8.68
CA LEU A 42 -20.36 -12.41 -8.20
C LEU A 42 -20.45 -13.37 -7.02
N VAL A 43 -19.69 -14.46 -7.08
CA VAL A 43 -19.66 -15.50 -6.05
C VAL A 43 -18.22 -15.78 -5.61
N TYR A 44 -17.99 -15.75 -4.30
CA TYR A 44 -16.79 -16.28 -3.66
C TYR A 44 -17.16 -17.54 -2.88
N VAL A 45 -16.45 -18.64 -3.14
CA VAL A 45 -16.67 -19.92 -2.48
C VAL A 45 -15.50 -20.20 -1.55
N THR A 46 -15.77 -20.42 -0.26
CA THR A 46 -14.73 -20.84 0.69
C THR A 46 -14.53 -22.34 0.70
N ASP A 47 -13.55 -22.83 1.47
CA ASP A 47 -13.45 -24.26 1.71
C ASP A 47 -14.69 -24.82 2.42
N VAL A 48 -14.90 -26.12 2.20
CA VAL A 48 -16.02 -26.88 2.74
C VAL A 48 -15.92 -26.89 4.25
N TYR A 49 -16.98 -26.44 4.93
CA TYR A 49 -17.12 -26.66 6.36
C TYR A 49 -17.40 -28.16 6.60
N PRO A 50 -16.50 -28.91 7.24
CA PRO A 50 -16.55 -30.38 7.26
C PRO A 50 -17.72 -30.93 8.07
N ALA A 51 -18.13 -30.22 9.14
CA ALA A 51 -19.15 -30.69 10.09
C ALA A 51 -18.90 -32.14 10.57
N SER A 52 -17.66 -32.42 10.96
CA SER A 52 -17.15 -33.72 11.40
C SER A 52 -17.06 -34.82 10.32
N GLU A 53 -17.15 -34.47 9.03
CA GLU A 53 -16.78 -35.37 7.94
C GLU A 53 -15.28 -35.32 7.65
N GLU A 54 -14.71 -36.48 7.33
CA GLU A 54 -13.38 -36.56 6.74
C GLU A 54 -13.39 -35.96 5.31
N PRO A 55 -12.31 -35.27 4.90
CA PRO A 55 -12.17 -34.79 3.53
C PRO A 55 -12.33 -35.91 2.50
N ILE A 56 -13.15 -35.66 1.48
CA ILE A 56 -13.27 -36.54 0.32
C ILE A 56 -12.27 -36.05 -0.73
N GLU A 57 -11.44 -36.96 -1.24
CA GLU A 57 -10.44 -36.65 -2.27
C GLU A 57 -11.09 -35.98 -3.49
N GLY A 58 -10.54 -34.85 -3.93
CA GLY A 58 -11.04 -34.06 -5.05
C GLY A 58 -12.26 -33.18 -4.75
N VAL A 59 -12.82 -33.20 -3.53
CA VAL A 59 -13.97 -32.37 -3.16
C VAL A 59 -13.53 -31.16 -2.35
N SER A 60 -13.80 -29.96 -2.86
CA SER A 60 -13.43 -28.70 -2.22
C SER A 60 -14.39 -27.57 -2.60
N GLY A 61 -14.10 -26.33 -2.18
CA GLY A 61 -14.79 -25.16 -2.70
C GLY A 61 -14.71 -25.04 -4.23
N GLU A 62 -13.61 -25.51 -4.85
CA GLU A 62 -13.46 -25.48 -6.31
C GLU A 62 -14.49 -26.38 -7.02
N THR A 63 -14.97 -27.45 -6.39
CA THR A 63 -16.04 -28.29 -6.93
C THR A 63 -17.32 -27.47 -7.23
N ILE A 64 -17.65 -26.53 -6.35
CA ILE A 64 -18.78 -25.62 -6.56
C ILE A 64 -18.43 -24.57 -7.62
N VAL A 65 -17.22 -24.02 -7.59
CA VAL A 65 -16.78 -23.02 -8.57
C VAL A 65 -16.86 -23.57 -9.99
N GLU A 66 -16.38 -24.80 -10.20
CA GLU A 66 -16.50 -25.51 -11.48
C GLU A 66 -17.95 -25.74 -11.88
N ALA A 67 -18.81 -26.16 -10.95
CA ALA A 67 -20.23 -26.34 -11.23
C ALA A 67 -20.91 -25.02 -11.61
N VAL A 68 -20.59 -23.90 -10.97
CA VAL A 68 -21.09 -22.56 -11.35
C VAL A 68 -20.65 -22.20 -12.76
N ARG A 69 -19.38 -22.43 -13.11
CA ARG A 69 -18.85 -22.19 -14.47
C ARG A 69 -19.53 -23.06 -15.54
N ARG A 70 -19.88 -24.31 -15.21
CA ARG A 70 -20.61 -25.21 -16.14
C ARG A 70 -22.04 -24.76 -16.41
N ASN A 71 -22.68 -24.13 -15.43
CA ASN A 71 -24.11 -23.79 -15.48
C ASN A 71 -24.40 -22.39 -16.04
N GLY A 72 -23.41 -21.52 -16.24
CA GLY A 72 -23.62 -20.21 -16.85
C GLY A 72 -22.46 -19.24 -16.69
N ALA A 73 -22.78 -17.94 -16.78
CA ALA A 73 -21.80 -16.87 -16.90
C ALA A 73 -21.46 -16.18 -15.57
N THR A 74 -22.08 -16.57 -14.46
CA THR A 74 -21.80 -15.97 -13.14
C THR A 74 -20.31 -16.06 -12.81
N ARG A 75 -19.73 -14.93 -12.42
CA ARG A 75 -18.33 -14.85 -12.03
C ARG A 75 -18.14 -15.52 -10.68
N CYS A 76 -17.39 -16.62 -10.65
CA CYS A 76 -17.20 -17.44 -9.45
C CYS A 76 -15.72 -17.69 -9.18
N PHE A 77 -15.31 -17.45 -7.94
CA PHE A 77 -13.93 -17.54 -7.48
C PHE A 77 -13.83 -18.39 -6.22
N SER A 78 -12.78 -19.19 -6.11
CA SER A 78 -12.42 -19.87 -4.87
C SER A 78 -11.62 -18.96 -3.96
N HIS A 79 -11.96 -18.95 -2.68
CA HIS A 79 -11.23 -18.29 -1.61
C HIS A 79 -11.17 -19.20 -0.38
N PRO A 80 -10.21 -20.14 -0.32
CA PRO A 80 -10.26 -21.30 0.58
C PRO A 80 -10.35 -20.90 2.06
N ASN A 81 -9.66 -19.83 2.46
CA ASN A 81 -9.60 -19.41 3.85
C ASN A 81 -10.74 -18.42 4.22
N LEU A 82 -11.74 -18.91 4.96
CA LEU A 82 -12.81 -18.07 5.48
C LEU A 82 -12.31 -16.90 6.35
N ALA A 83 -11.22 -17.08 7.10
CA ALA A 83 -10.69 -16.06 7.99
C ALA A 83 -10.20 -14.79 7.26
N THR A 84 -9.96 -14.87 5.95
CA THR A 84 -9.56 -13.73 5.11
C THR A 84 -10.57 -13.43 4.00
N ALA A 85 -11.68 -14.17 3.94
CA ALA A 85 -12.70 -13.97 2.90
C ALA A 85 -13.35 -12.59 3.00
N HIS A 86 -13.52 -12.07 4.22
CA HIS A 86 -14.07 -10.73 4.43
C HIS A 86 -13.19 -9.64 3.85
N HIS A 87 -11.86 -9.82 3.82
CA HIS A 87 -10.95 -8.88 3.17
C HIS A 87 -11.17 -8.81 1.67
N THR A 88 -11.24 -9.97 1.01
CA THR A 88 -11.44 -10.04 -0.43
C THR A 88 -12.83 -9.54 -0.83
N VAL A 89 -13.87 -10.01 -0.15
CA VAL A 89 -15.25 -9.61 -0.44
C VAL A 89 -15.49 -8.15 -0.10
N GLY A 90 -15.07 -7.70 1.09
CA GLY A 90 -15.24 -6.30 1.50
C GLY A 90 -14.50 -5.30 0.59
N ASN A 91 -13.33 -5.66 0.04
CA ASN A 91 -12.59 -4.78 -0.87
C ASN A 91 -13.26 -4.59 -2.25
N ILE A 92 -14.08 -5.54 -2.69
CA ILE A 92 -14.72 -5.46 -4.01
C ILE A 92 -16.12 -4.85 -3.97
N LEU A 93 -16.69 -4.63 -2.78
CA LEU A 93 -18.01 -4.05 -2.63
C LEU A 93 -18.01 -2.59 -3.10
N GLU A 94 -19.08 -2.25 -3.80
CA GLU A 94 -19.37 -0.91 -4.29
C GLU A 94 -20.68 -0.39 -3.66
N PRO A 95 -20.87 0.94 -3.56
CA PRO A 95 -22.14 1.50 -3.12
C PRO A 95 -23.32 0.95 -3.93
N GLY A 96 -24.35 0.46 -3.22
CA GLY A 96 -25.53 -0.15 -3.82
C GLY A 96 -25.45 -1.68 -4.01
N ASP A 97 -24.31 -2.31 -3.75
CA ASP A 97 -24.21 -3.78 -3.72
C ASP A 97 -25.01 -4.39 -2.58
N LEU A 98 -25.56 -5.58 -2.83
CA LEU A 98 -26.17 -6.44 -1.81
C LEU A 98 -25.24 -7.64 -1.55
N LEU A 99 -24.60 -7.65 -0.38
CA LEU A 99 -23.81 -8.79 0.09
C LEU A 99 -24.71 -9.83 0.78
N LEU A 100 -24.62 -11.08 0.32
CA LEU A 100 -25.23 -12.24 0.95
C LEU A 100 -24.16 -13.22 1.41
N THR A 101 -24.11 -13.50 2.72
CA THR A 101 -23.35 -14.64 3.26
C THR A 101 -24.26 -15.87 3.30
N LEU A 102 -23.95 -16.89 2.51
CA LEU A 102 -24.76 -18.10 2.37
C LEU A 102 -23.94 -19.32 2.78
N GLY A 103 -24.56 -20.32 3.40
CA GLY A 103 -23.87 -21.55 3.78
C GLY A 103 -24.14 -21.95 5.22
N ALA A 104 -23.27 -22.80 5.75
CA ALA A 104 -23.32 -23.25 7.14
C ALA A 104 -22.05 -22.79 7.89
N GLY A 105 -21.87 -23.26 9.12
CA GLY A 105 -20.71 -22.89 9.93
C GLY A 105 -20.75 -21.42 10.34
N ASN A 106 -19.67 -20.71 10.07
CA ASN A 106 -19.41 -19.36 10.56
C ASN A 106 -19.23 -18.31 9.45
N VAL A 107 -19.67 -18.58 8.22
CA VAL A 107 -19.61 -17.62 7.10
C VAL A 107 -20.29 -16.28 7.41
N HIS A 108 -21.33 -16.28 8.25
CA HIS A 108 -22.02 -15.08 8.70
C HIS A 108 -21.13 -14.13 9.52
N GLU A 109 -20.07 -14.63 10.16
CA GLU A 109 -19.11 -13.79 10.89
C GLU A 109 -18.29 -12.90 9.94
N ALA A 110 -18.03 -13.36 8.71
CA ALA A 110 -17.40 -12.52 7.68
C ALA A 110 -18.32 -11.35 7.30
N GLY A 111 -19.62 -11.60 7.14
CA GLY A 111 -20.62 -10.56 6.88
C GLY A 111 -20.74 -9.55 8.01
N LYS A 112 -20.74 -10.02 9.28
CA LYS A 112 -20.74 -9.13 10.46
C LYS A 112 -19.53 -8.21 10.50
N LYS A 113 -18.33 -8.71 10.20
CA LYS A 113 -17.10 -7.90 10.15
C LYS A 113 -17.19 -6.83 9.08
N ILE A 114 -17.57 -7.20 7.86
CA ILE A 114 -17.75 -6.24 6.75
C ILE A 114 -18.76 -5.16 7.14
N ALA A 115 -19.93 -5.55 7.67
CA ALA A 115 -20.96 -4.59 8.06
C ALA A 115 -20.49 -3.62 9.16
N ALA A 116 -19.76 -4.14 10.16
CA ALA A 116 -19.20 -3.31 11.23
C ALA A 116 -18.17 -2.31 10.70
N ASP A 117 -17.29 -2.74 9.80
CA ASP A 117 -16.25 -1.90 9.22
C ASP A 117 -16.84 -0.89 8.19
N LEU A 118 -17.85 -1.28 7.42
CA LEU A 118 -18.59 -0.38 6.53
C LEU A 118 -19.26 0.75 7.31
N ALA A 119 -19.90 0.45 8.43
CA ALA A 119 -20.54 1.47 9.27
C ALA A 119 -19.56 2.56 9.73
N VAL A 120 -18.29 2.21 9.95
CA VAL A 120 -17.23 3.19 10.28
C VAL A 120 -16.93 4.09 9.08
N LEU A 121 -16.80 3.54 7.88
CA LEU A 121 -16.57 4.33 6.66
C LEU A 121 -17.78 5.21 6.29
N GLU A 122 -18.99 4.68 6.42
CA GLU A 122 -20.22 5.45 6.20
C GLU A 122 -20.31 6.64 7.15
N ALA A 123 -19.99 6.43 8.43
CA ALA A 123 -19.94 7.51 9.42
C ALA A 123 -18.88 8.56 9.07
N LEU A 124 -17.71 8.16 8.56
CA LEU A 124 -16.68 9.10 8.09
C LEU A 124 -17.19 9.93 6.90
N CYS A 125 -17.87 9.30 5.94
CA CYS A 125 -18.37 9.97 4.75
C CYS A 125 -19.59 10.86 5.02
N SER A 126 -20.38 10.59 6.07
CA SER A 126 -21.60 11.37 6.39
C SER A 126 -21.37 12.86 6.63
N GLY A 127 -20.13 13.28 6.92
CA GLY A 127 -19.74 14.69 7.09
C GLY A 127 -18.84 15.24 5.97
N ALA A 128 -18.63 14.51 4.88
CA ALA A 128 -17.81 14.93 3.75
C ALA A 128 -18.69 15.19 2.50
N ALA A 129 -18.25 16.09 1.64
CA ALA A 129 -18.79 16.14 0.28
C ALA A 129 -18.37 14.86 -0.47
N ASP A 130 -19.27 14.28 -1.27
CA ASP A 130 -19.05 13.00 -1.97
C ASP A 130 -17.75 12.97 -2.82
N GLU A 131 -17.25 14.13 -3.25
CA GLU A 131 -16.05 14.21 -4.09
C GLU A 131 -14.74 14.38 -3.29
N ASP A 132 -14.81 14.75 -2.02
CA ASP A 132 -13.64 15.11 -1.20
C ASP A 132 -12.81 13.91 -0.72
N LEU A 133 -13.42 12.72 -0.67
CA LEU A 133 -12.88 11.55 0.00
C LEU A 133 -13.28 10.27 -0.72
N ASP A 134 -12.31 9.45 -1.15
CA ASP A 134 -12.55 8.07 -1.62
C ASP A 134 -12.14 7.10 -0.51
N VAL A 135 -13.01 6.13 -0.19
CA VAL A 135 -12.81 5.18 0.91
C VAL A 135 -13.03 3.75 0.44
N ARG A 136 -12.20 2.82 0.94
CA ARG A 136 -12.32 1.39 0.64
C ARG A 136 -12.01 0.55 1.86
N LEU A 137 -12.68 -0.59 1.97
CA LEU A 137 -12.31 -1.60 2.95
C LEU A 137 -11.18 -2.49 2.43
N TYR A 138 -10.33 -2.92 3.35
CA TYR A 138 -9.35 -4.00 3.16
C TYR A 138 -8.47 -3.85 1.91
N GLU A 139 -8.07 -2.62 1.56
CA GLU A 139 -7.32 -2.35 0.33
C GLU A 139 -5.94 -3.02 0.36
N PRO A 140 -5.59 -3.88 -0.61
CA PRO A 140 -4.31 -4.59 -0.60
C PRO A 140 -3.12 -3.64 -0.75
N MET A 141 -2.24 -3.58 0.26
CA MET A 141 -1.06 -2.72 0.24
C MET A 141 -0.06 -3.09 -0.87
N LEU A 142 -0.09 -4.32 -1.40
CA LEU A 142 0.68 -4.69 -2.59
C LEU A 142 0.40 -3.81 -3.81
N ARG A 143 -0.77 -3.15 -3.89
CA ARG A 143 -1.09 -2.19 -4.96
C ARG A 143 -0.45 -0.82 -4.74
N HIS A 144 -0.01 -0.55 -3.51
CA HIS A 144 0.43 0.77 -3.03
C HIS A 144 1.87 0.78 -2.51
N THR A 145 2.60 -0.33 -2.63
CA THR A 145 4.05 -0.42 -2.37
C THR A 145 4.82 -0.71 -3.64
N THR A 146 6.03 -0.17 -3.78
CA THR A 146 6.86 -0.44 -4.98
C THR A 146 7.51 -1.82 -4.97
N MET A 147 7.57 -2.46 -3.80
CA MET A 147 7.96 -3.86 -3.65
C MET A 147 6.85 -4.80 -4.16
N LEU A 148 5.62 -4.30 -4.35
CA LEU A 148 4.44 -5.07 -4.77
C LEU A 148 4.11 -6.22 -3.81
N VAL A 149 4.22 -5.94 -2.50
CA VAL A 149 3.88 -6.85 -1.41
C VAL A 149 3.10 -6.11 -0.33
N GLY A 150 2.36 -6.84 0.48
CA GLY A 150 1.62 -6.31 1.62
C GLY A 150 0.17 -6.75 1.66
N GLY A 151 -0.26 -7.09 2.87
CA GLY A 151 -1.65 -7.41 3.19
C GLY A 151 -2.59 -6.21 3.13
N PRO A 152 -3.84 -6.37 3.56
CA PRO A 152 -4.86 -5.33 3.43
C PRO A 152 -4.68 -4.18 4.43
N ALA A 153 -5.07 -2.97 4.04
CA ALA A 153 -5.34 -1.86 4.96
C ALA A 153 -6.81 -1.90 5.38
N GLN A 154 -7.11 -1.96 6.68
CA GLN A 154 -8.49 -2.10 7.16
C GLN A 154 -9.42 -1.02 6.60
N TYR A 155 -9.05 0.25 6.79
CA TYR A 155 -9.72 1.39 6.19
C TYR A 155 -8.74 2.15 5.30
N TRP A 156 -8.96 2.12 4.00
CA TRP A 156 -8.20 2.91 3.04
C TRP A 156 -8.92 4.21 2.73
N VAL A 157 -8.21 5.33 2.81
CA VAL A 157 -8.80 6.66 2.71
C VAL A 157 -7.95 7.56 1.82
N GLU A 158 -8.52 8.11 0.76
CA GLU A 158 -7.87 9.02 -0.19
C GLU A 158 -8.54 10.40 -0.16
N PRO A 159 -8.05 11.34 0.67
CA PRO A 159 -8.55 12.70 0.69
C PRO A 159 -8.05 13.49 -0.53
N ARG A 160 -8.88 14.42 -1.01
CA ARG A 160 -8.54 15.34 -2.11
C ARG A 160 -8.19 16.75 -1.64
N THR A 161 -8.64 17.13 -0.45
CA THR A 161 -8.39 18.44 0.14
C THR A 161 -7.73 18.32 1.52
N PHE A 162 -7.04 19.36 1.95
CA PHE A 162 -6.42 19.47 3.27
C PHE A 162 -7.48 19.41 4.37
N ALA A 163 -8.64 20.04 4.14
CA ALA A 163 -9.77 19.97 5.05
C ALA A 163 -10.31 18.52 5.19
N ALA A 164 -10.47 17.79 4.08
CA ALA A 164 -10.91 16.40 4.12
C ALA A 164 -9.89 15.50 4.84
N PHE A 165 -8.60 15.74 4.64
CA PHE A 165 -7.54 15.04 5.36
C PHE A 165 -7.61 15.30 6.87
N ALA A 166 -7.75 16.56 7.29
CA ALA A 166 -7.88 16.94 8.70
C ALA A 166 -9.07 16.25 9.36
N ARG A 167 -10.25 16.32 8.73
CA ARG A 167 -11.47 15.63 9.20
C ARG A 167 -11.27 14.14 9.35
N ALA A 168 -10.63 13.48 8.36
CA ALA A 168 -10.39 12.04 8.44
C ALA A 168 -9.45 11.68 9.60
N VAL A 169 -8.36 12.42 9.78
CA VAL A 169 -7.43 12.21 10.90
C VAL A 169 -8.14 12.37 12.24
N GLU A 170 -8.90 13.44 12.41
CA GLU A 170 -9.67 13.71 13.62
C GLU A 170 -10.70 12.61 13.90
N PHE A 171 -11.52 12.26 12.91
CA PHE A 171 -12.56 11.23 13.02
C PHE A 171 -12.03 9.90 13.58
N PHE A 172 -10.88 9.43 13.06
CA PHE A 172 -10.27 8.18 13.51
C PHE A 172 -9.61 8.33 14.89
N LYS A 173 -8.94 9.47 15.16
CA LYS A 173 -8.34 9.76 16.47
C LYS A 173 -9.39 9.74 17.58
N GLU A 174 -10.53 10.40 17.38
CA GLU A 174 -11.64 10.43 18.35
C GLU A 174 -12.19 9.04 18.70
N ARG A 175 -12.13 8.11 17.74
CA ARG A 175 -12.60 6.72 17.88
C ARG A 175 -11.51 5.77 18.37
N GLY A 176 -10.30 6.27 18.66
CA GLY A 176 -9.16 5.46 19.05
C GLY A 176 -8.68 4.50 17.96
N ILE A 177 -9.02 4.78 16.69
CA ILE A 177 -8.58 3.99 15.55
C ILE A 177 -7.19 4.49 15.12
N PRO A 178 -6.15 3.62 15.10
CA PRO A 178 -4.81 4.03 14.69
C PRO A 178 -4.79 4.58 13.27
N VAL A 179 -4.09 5.70 13.06
CA VAL A 179 -3.93 6.35 11.75
C VAL A 179 -2.49 6.20 11.26
N ARG A 180 -2.33 5.73 10.03
CA ARG A 180 -1.07 5.73 9.28
C ARG A 180 -1.24 6.52 7.99
N VAL A 181 -0.33 7.44 7.72
CA VAL A 181 -0.26 8.11 6.42
C VAL A 181 0.79 7.42 5.56
N VAL A 182 0.43 7.11 4.32
CA VAL A 182 1.33 6.46 3.37
C VAL A 182 1.43 7.27 2.07
N GLY A 183 2.66 7.46 1.60
CA GLY A 183 2.93 8.00 0.28
C GLY A 183 2.90 6.91 -0.78
N ARG A 184 3.86 6.94 -1.71
CA ARG A 184 4.00 5.93 -2.79
C ARG A 184 4.43 4.52 -2.32
N GLY A 185 4.61 4.32 -1.01
CA GLY A 185 5.07 3.04 -0.45
C GLY A 185 6.44 2.58 -0.96
N SER A 186 7.31 3.50 -1.37
CA SER A 186 8.60 3.18 -1.98
C SER A 186 9.72 2.83 -0.99
N ASN A 187 9.49 3.12 0.29
CA ASN A 187 10.34 2.75 1.41
C ASN A 187 9.56 1.89 2.43
N LEU A 188 8.48 1.23 2.01
CA LEU A 188 7.62 0.43 2.87
C LEU A 188 7.73 -1.06 2.54
N LEU A 189 7.76 -1.88 3.59
CA LEU A 189 7.54 -3.32 3.54
C LEU A 189 6.37 -3.64 4.46
N VAL A 190 5.18 -3.80 3.89
CA VAL A 190 3.97 -4.11 4.66
C VAL A 190 3.88 -5.63 4.81
N ARG A 191 3.64 -6.11 6.02
CA ARG A 191 3.48 -7.54 6.33
C ARG A 191 2.21 -8.12 5.70
N ASP A 192 2.17 -9.45 5.59
CA ASP A 192 1.09 -10.16 4.89
C ASP A 192 -0.26 -10.09 5.65
N GLY A 193 -0.25 -9.89 6.97
CA GLY A 193 -1.46 -9.67 7.78
C GLY A 193 -2.08 -8.27 7.62
N GLY A 194 -1.36 -7.33 6.99
CA GLY A 194 -1.87 -6.01 6.66
C GLY A 194 -1.75 -4.97 7.79
N ILE A 195 -2.47 -3.86 7.66
CA ILE A 195 -2.43 -2.72 8.57
C ILE A 195 -3.82 -2.53 9.17
N ARG A 196 -3.93 -2.71 10.49
CA ARG A 196 -5.12 -2.39 11.27
C ARG A 196 -5.33 -0.88 11.37
N GLY A 197 -6.59 -0.45 11.33
CA GLY A 197 -6.97 0.94 11.40
C GLY A 197 -6.88 1.67 10.06
N ALA A 198 -6.78 2.99 10.12
CA ALA A 198 -6.87 3.85 8.96
C ALA A 198 -5.51 4.02 8.28
N VAL A 199 -5.49 3.79 6.97
CA VAL A 199 -4.38 4.11 6.08
C VAL A 199 -4.83 5.23 5.15
N ILE A 200 -4.29 6.43 5.37
CA ILE A 200 -4.62 7.64 4.62
C ILE A 200 -3.55 7.85 3.53
N HIS A 201 -3.99 7.96 2.28
CA HIS A 201 -3.15 8.12 1.10
C HIS A 201 -3.45 9.45 0.37
N PRO A 202 -2.79 10.56 0.76
CA PRO A 202 -2.98 11.85 0.12
C PRO A 202 -2.22 11.91 -1.22
N ALA A 203 -2.91 11.65 -2.33
CA ALA A 203 -2.29 11.57 -3.65
C ALA A 203 -2.97 12.36 -4.77
N LYS A 204 -4.23 12.78 -4.58
CA LYS A 204 -5.07 13.46 -5.57
C LYS A 204 -5.51 14.83 -5.06
N GLY A 205 -6.17 15.62 -5.91
CA GLY A 205 -6.59 16.98 -5.58
C GLY A 205 -5.39 17.85 -5.18
N GLU A 206 -5.54 18.65 -4.13
CA GLU A 206 -4.51 19.57 -3.62
C GLU A 206 -3.17 18.86 -3.34
N PHE A 207 -3.22 17.59 -2.93
CA PHE A 207 -2.02 16.79 -2.65
C PHE A 207 -1.20 16.44 -3.90
N GLY A 208 -1.83 16.41 -5.08
CA GLY A 208 -1.18 16.09 -6.34
C GLY A 208 -0.65 17.31 -7.10
N GLU A 209 -0.97 18.51 -6.65
CA GLU A 209 -0.67 19.76 -7.35
C GLU A 209 0.80 20.17 -7.22
N VAL A 210 1.29 20.84 -8.27
CA VAL A 210 2.61 21.44 -8.34
C VAL A 210 2.46 22.77 -9.05
N MET A 211 2.82 23.86 -8.38
CA MET A 211 2.72 25.23 -8.87
C MET A 211 4.08 25.92 -8.77
N VAL A 212 4.38 26.79 -9.72
CA VAL A 212 5.63 27.54 -9.77
C VAL A 212 5.31 29.03 -9.67
N GLU A 213 6.04 29.72 -8.80
CA GLU A 213 5.96 31.17 -8.63
C GLU A 213 7.38 31.73 -8.47
N GLY A 214 7.86 32.44 -9.49
CA GLY A 214 9.22 32.98 -9.51
C GLY A 214 10.29 31.88 -9.44
N ASP A 215 11.15 31.94 -8.42
CA ASP A 215 12.18 30.93 -8.14
C ASP A 215 11.72 29.81 -7.18
N CYS A 216 10.44 29.82 -6.79
CA CYS A 216 9.86 28.88 -5.84
C CYS A 216 8.87 27.92 -6.51
N LEU A 217 8.77 26.71 -5.97
CA LEU A 217 7.86 25.66 -6.41
C LEU A 217 7.11 25.11 -5.20
N ALA A 218 5.78 25.25 -5.20
CA ALA A 218 4.89 24.67 -4.22
C ALA A 218 4.40 23.30 -4.72
N ALA A 219 4.49 22.26 -3.89
CA ALA A 219 4.04 20.92 -4.24
C ALA A 219 3.30 20.25 -3.08
N GLY A 220 2.13 19.68 -3.36
CA GLY A 220 1.40 18.85 -2.41
C GLY A 220 2.17 17.57 -2.08
N VAL A 221 1.96 16.98 -0.90
CA VAL A 221 2.72 15.81 -0.45
C VAL A 221 2.54 14.55 -1.30
N GLY A 222 1.43 14.48 -2.03
CA GLY A 222 1.13 13.42 -2.99
C GLY A 222 1.90 13.53 -4.31
N ALA A 223 2.43 14.72 -4.62
CA ALA A 223 3.15 14.97 -5.86
C ALA A 223 4.40 14.09 -5.96
N ARG A 224 4.50 13.34 -7.07
CA ARG A 224 5.66 12.49 -7.33
C ARG A 224 6.90 13.36 -7.57
N PHE A 225 8.04 12.94 -7.05
CA PHE A 225 9.31 13.64 -7.26
C PHE A 225 9.66 13.84 -8.74
N LYS A 226 9.37 12.84 -9.58
CA LYS A 226 9.46 12.95 -11.04
C LYS A 226 8.58 14.08 -11.62
N LYS A 227 7.37 14.27 -11.09
CA LYS A 227 6.47 15.36 -11.53
C LYS A 227 7.05 16.71 -11.12
N VAL A 228 7.54 16.83 -9.88
CA VAL A 228 8.19 18.05 -9.39
C VAL A 228 9.39 18.43 -10.27
N ALA A 229 10.30 17.48 -10.53
CA ALA A 229 11.46 17.72 -11.39
C ALA A 229 11.08 18.15 -12.82
N SER A 230 10.07 17.49 -13.41
CA SER A 230 9.58 17.82 -14.76
C SER A 230 8.92 19.20 -14.83
N VAL A 231 8.14 19.59 -13.82
CA VAL A 231 7.51 20.92 -13.77
C VAL A 231 8.57 22.01 -13.55
N ALA A 232 9.57 21.75 -12.70
CA ALA A 232 10.71 22.65 -12.52
C ALA A 232 11.52 22.85 -13.81
N GLU A 233 11.83 21.76 -14.54
CA GLU A 233 12.51 21.85 -15.85
C GLU A 233 11.71 22.73 -16.83
N ALA A 234 10.40 22.50 -16.94
CA ALA A 234 9.53 23.26 -17.83
C ALA A 234 9.47 24.76 -17.47
N ALA A 235 9.65 25.10 -16.19
CA ALA A 235 9.69 26.47 -15.70
C ALA A 235 11.12 27.08 -15.69
N GLY A 236 12.14 26.38 -16.18
CA GLY A 236 13.52 26.87 -16.18
C GLY A 236 14.18 26.91 -14.80
N LEU A 237 13.69 26.09 -13.86
CA LEU A 237 14.23 25.98 -12.50
C LEU A 237 15.16 24.76 -12.36
N SER A 238 16.42 25.04 -12.08
CA SER A 238 17.40 24.03 -11.63
C SER A 238 17.33 23.82 -10.12
N GLY A 239 17.91 22.71 -9.66
CA GLY A 239 17.96 22.29 -8.26
C GLY A 239 17.09 21.06 -7.97
N PHE A 240 16.19 20.68 -8.89
CA PHE A 240 15.24 19.58 -8.69
C PHE A 240 15.66 18.28 -9.39
N GLU A 241 16.81 18.26 -10.08
CA GLU A 241 17.19 17.16 -10.98
C GLU A 241 17.50 15.86 -10.22
N TRP A 242 17.91 15.96 -8.95
CA TRP A 242 18.12 14.81 -8.07
C TRP A 242 16.81 14.06 -7.77
N MET A 243 15.65 14.72 -7.86
CA MET A 243 14.33 14.13 -7.63
C MET A 243 13.90 13.18 -8.78
N GLU A 244 14.40 13.37 -10.00
CA GLU A 244 14.12 12.49 -11.15
C GLU A 244 14.50 11.03 -10.85
N GLY A 245 15.58 10.86 -10.09
CA GLY A 245 16.14 9.56 -9.72
C GLY A 245 15.49 8.89 -8.50
N ILE A 246 14.51 9.50 -7.84
CA ILE A 246 13.95 8.96 -6.58
C ILE A 246 12.52 8.44 -6.79
N PRO A 247 12.27 7.14 -6.53
CA PRO A 247 10.94 6.58 -6.58
C PRO A 247 10.23 7.04 -5.30
N GLY A 248 9.40 8.08 -5.39
CA GLY A 248 8.77 8.65 -4.20
C GLY A 248 7.85 9.83 -4.50
N ASN A 249 7.29 10.38 -3.43
CA ASN A 249 6.52 11.62 -3.44
C ASN A 249 7.06 12.59 -2.39
N VAL A 250 6.63 13.85 -2.49
CA VAL A 250 7.06 14.95 -1.62
C VAL A 250 6.89 14.59 -0.14
N GLY A 251 5.76 14.02 0.26
CA GLY A 251 5.50 13.64 1.66
C GLY A 251 6.48 12.62 2.21
N GLY A 252 6.75 11.55 1.46
CA GLY A 252 7.77 10.57 1.82
C GLY A 252 9.17 11.19 1.84
N GLY A 253 9.43 12.10 0.90
CA GLY A 253 10.63 12.93 0.84
C GLY A 253 10.89 13.72 2.11
N LEU A 254 9.90 14.51 2.53
CA LEU A 254 9.95 15.30 3.76
C LEU A 254 10.13 14.37 4.98
N ARG A 255 9.33 13.31 5.09
CA ARG A 255 9.37 12.40 6.25
C ARG A 255 10.71 11.69 6.43
N MET A 256 11.38 11.39 5.33
CA MET A 256 12.66 10.69 5.30
C MET A 256 13.84 11.63 5.05
N ASN A 257 13.64 12.96 5.02
CA ASN A 257 14.63 13.91 4.48
C ASN A 257 15.41 13.29 3.29
N ALA A 258 14.66 12.85 2.28
CA ALA A 258 15.20 12.04 1.19
C ALA A 258 16.28 12.83 0.46
N GLY A 259 17.31 12.14 -0.01
CA GLY A 259 18.43 12.80 -0.66
C GLY A 259 19.16 11.89 -1.63
N ALA A 260 19.63 12.48 -2.71
CA ALA A 260 20.45 11.86 -3.74
C ALA A 260 21.39 12.92 -4.31
N MET A 261 22.52 12.48 -4.89
CA MET A 261 23.48 13.37 -5.55
C MET A 261 24.03 14.49 -4.66
N GLY A 262 24.14 14.24 -3.34
CA GLY A 262 24.66 15.22 -2.38
C GLY A 262 23.68 16.33 -1.99
N VAL A 263 22.41 16.21 -2.36
CA VAL A 263 21.33 17.12 -1.95
C VAL A 263 20.29 16.35 -1.16
N GLU A 264 19.78 16.95 -0.09
CA GLU A 264 18.66 16.45 0.70
C GLU A 264 17.42 17.34 0.54
N THR A 265 16.26 16.79 0.88
CA THR A 265 14.96 17.48 0.71
C THR A 265 14.96 18.82 1.45
N PHE A 266 15.42 18.83 2.70
CA PHE A 266 15.42 20.02 3.54
C PHE A 266 16.52 21.04 3.22
N ASP A 267 17.42 20.76 2.26
CA ASP A 267 18.37 21.76 1.73
C ASP A 267 17.66 22.79 0.84
N GLN A 268 16.47 22.44 0.33
CA GLN A 268 15.71 23.29 -0.60
C GLN A 268 14.37 23.76 -0.07
N VAL A 269 13.87 23.18 1.04
CA VAL A 269 12.60 23.58 1.64
C VAL A 269 12.67 25.04 2.10
N VAL A 270 11.66 25.81 1.74
CA VAL A 270 11.41 27.18 2.24
C VAL A 270 10.40 27.13 3.37
N SER A 271 9.30 26.41 3.17
CA SER A 271 8.26 26.22 4.16
C SER A 271 7.51 24.90 3.93
N VAL A 272 6.84 24.42 4.97
CA VAL A 272 5.98 23.24 4.93
C VAL A 272 4.65 23.57 5.60
N THR A 273 3.55 23.18 4.96
CA THR A 273 2.20 23.22 5.52
C THR A 273 1.93 21.89 6.22
N PHE A 274 1.54 21.94 7.49
CA PHE A 274 1.27 20.78 8.33
C PHE A 274 -0.17 20.76 8.82
N LEU A 275 -0.72 19.57 9.02
CA LEU A 275 -1.72 19.33 10.06
C LEU A 275 -0.98 19.03 11.37
N ASP A 276 -1.17 19.89 12.35
CA ASP A 276 -0.51 19.85 13.64
C ASP A 276 -1.20 18.86 14.60
N GLU A 277 -0.59 18.59 15.76
CA GLU A 277 -1.12 17.61 16.72
C GLU A 277 -2.52 17.96 17.24
N ASP A 278 -2.80 19.26 17.35
CA ASP A 278 -4.08 19.83 17.80
C ASP A 278 -5.16 19.89 16.71
N GLY A 279 -4.86 19.43 15.49
CA GLY A 279 -5.81 19.38 14.38
C GLY A 279 -5.85 20.64 13.51
N GLU A 280 -5.03 21.65 13.81
CA GLU A 280 -4.98 22.88 13.04
C GLU A 280 -3.97 22.82 11.89
N ILE A 281 -4.27 23.50 10.78
CA ILE A 281 -3.38 23.59 9.63
C ILE A 281 -2.50 24.82 9.76
N ARG A 282 -1.18 24.63 9.78
CA ARG A 282 -0.20 25.72 9.95
C ARG A 282 0.94 25.61 8.97
N VAL A 283 1.51 26.76 8.61
CA VAL A 283 2.74 26.85 7.81
C VAL A 283 3.90 27.12 8.75
N ARG A 284 4.99 26.36 8.61
CA ARG A 284 6.26 26.62 9.32
C ARG A 284 7.37 26.82 8.30
N GLY A 285 8.23 27.80 8.55
CA GLY A 285 9.43 28.04 7.77
C GLY A 285 10.46 26.93 7.98
N ARG A 286 11.44 26.84 7.08
CA ARG A 286 12.54 25.87 7.16
C ARG A 286 13.26 25.91 8.51
N ASP A 287 13.52 27.10 9.04
CA ASP A 287 14.31 27.29 10.27
C ASP A 287 13.57 26.80 11.53
N GLU A 288 12.27 26.55 11.43
CA GLU A 288 11.43 26.02 12.52
C GLU A 288 11.33 24.48 12.51
N ILE A 289 12.03 23.80 11.60
CA ILE A 289 11.94 22.34 11.42
C ILE A 289 13.31 21.70 11.59
N GLU A 290 13.44 20.79 12.55
CA GLU A 290 14.66 20.01 12.76
C GLU A 290 14.75 18.86 11.76
N ALA A 291 15.74 18.89 10.87
CA ALA A 291 15.97 17.85 9.87
C ALA A 291 17.32 17.18 10.10
N HIS A 292 17.31 15.85 10.19
CA HIS A 292 18.50 15.01 10.29
C HIS A 292 18.61 14.07 9.10
N TYR A 293 19.77 13.42 8.96
CA TYR A 293 19.97 12.37 7.98
C TYR A 293 18.90 11.29 8.13
N ARG A 294 18.08 11.14 7.08
CA ARG A 294 17.00 10.14 7.00
C ARG A 294 15.91 10.24 8.07
N ASN A 295 15.78 11.38 8.76
CA ASN A 295 14.84 11.53 9.86
C ASN A 295 14.42 12.99 10.10
N VAL A 296 13.11 13.23 10.20
CA VAL A 296 12.53 14.52 10.59
C VAL A 296 11.57 14.26 11.76
N PRO A 297 11.96 14.60 13.02
CA PRO A 297 11.20 14.24 14.23
C PRO A 297 9.76 14.78 14.25
N GLU A 298 9.53 16.01 13.81
CA GLU A 298 8.26 16.70 13.85
C GLU A 298 7.22 16.01 12.95
N LEU A 299 7.66 15.43 11.84
CA LEU A 299 6.83 14.65 10.91
C LEU A 299 6.50 13.24 11.43
N ARG A 300 6.86 12.93 12.68
CA ARG A 300 6.35 11.73 13.38
C ARG A 300 5.03 12.00 14.09
N ARG A 301 4.77 13.25 14.45
CA ARG A 301 3.59 13.67 15.22
C ARG A 301 2.64 14.57 14.42
N ASN A 302 3.20 15.29 13.45
CA ASN A 302 2.48 16.15 12.52
C ASN A 302 2.45 15.54 11.12
N TYR A 303 1.47 15.92 10.31
CA TYR A 303 1.35 15.45 8.94
C TYR A 303 1.63 16.58 7.95
N ALA A 304 2.67 16.46 7.13
CA ALA A 304 2.88 17.39 6.02
C ALA A 304 1.76 17.26 4.98
N LEU A 305 1.31 18.40 4.45
CA LEU A 305 0.26 18.51 3.43
C LEU A 305 0.81 19.12 2.13
N GLN A 306 1.75 20.05 2.24
CA GLN A 306 2.40 20.72 1.12
C GLN A 306 3.80 21.19 1.54
N ALA A 307 4.72 21.35 0.59
CA ALA A 307 5.98 22.05 0.81
C ALA A 307 6.27 23.03 -0.32
N VAL A 308 6.95 24.13 0.03
CA VAL A 308 7.51 25.09 -0.91
C VAL A 308 9.02 24.87 -0.96
N PHE A 309 9.55 24.75 -2.17
CA PHE A 309 10.97 24.54 -2.44
C PHE A 309 11.55 25.70 -3.21
N ARG A 310 12.82 26.03 -2.95
CA ARG A 310 13.57 27.03 -3.71
C ARG A 310 14.42 26.38 -4.81
N GLY A 311 14.20 26.82 -6.04
CA GLY A 311 15.03 26.51 -7.19
C GLY A 311 16.00 27.63 -7.53
N ARG A 312 16.64 27.51 -8.69
CA ARG A 312 17.45 28.58 -9.29
C ARG A 312 17.14 28.66 -10.77
N LEU A 313 16.90 29.87 -11.28
CA LEU A 313 16.79 30.08 -12.72
C LEU A 313 18.09 29.65 -13.39
N ALA A 314 17.97 28.82 -14.42
CA ALA A 314 19.12 28.31 -15.17
C ALA A 314 18.75 28.08 -16.63
N ASP A 315 19.78 27.92 -17.46
CA ASP A 315 19.62 27.58 -18.86
C ASP A 315 19.01 26.17 -19.02
N SER A 316 18.03 26.05 -19.92
CA SER A 316 17.28 24.80 -20.14
C SER A 316 18.17 23.64 -20.59
N HIS A 317 19.25 23.89 -21.33
CA HIS A 317 20.18 22.83 -21.74
C HIS A 317 20.96 22.29 -20.53
N GLN A 318 21.34 23.14 -19.58
CA GLN A 318 22.00 22.71 -18.34
C GLN A 318 21.07 21.85 -17.46
N ILE A 319 19.81 22.27 -17.31
CA ILE A 319 18.82 21.52 -16.53
C ILE A 319 18.61 20.14 -17.16
N ARG A 320 18.40 20.09 -18.48
CA ARG A 320 18.21 18.82 -19.19
C ARG A 320 19.39 17.89 -19.05
N ALA A 321 20.61 18.40 -19.20
CA ALA A 321 21.83 17.59 -19.03
C ALA A 321 21.92 16.96 -17.62
N ARG A 322 21.54 17.71 -16.58
CA ARG A 322 21.51 17.21 -15.19
C ARG A 322 20.38 16.19 -14.96
N MET A 323 19.20 16.42 -15.54
CA MET A 323 18.07 15.48 -15.52
C MET A 323 18.45 14.14 -16.16
N ASP A 324 19.08 14.18 -17.33
CA ASP A 324 19.53 12.99 -18.05
C ASP A 324 20.63 12.24 -17.27
N ALA A 325 21.59 12.97 -16.69
CA ALA A 325 22.61 12.39 -15.83
C ALA A 325 21.99 11.67 -14.61
N SER A 326 20.98 12.28 -13.97
CA SER A 326 20.23 11.70 -12.86
C SER A 326 19.53 10.40 -13.23
N ARG A 327 18.81 10.42 -14.36
CA ARG A 327 18.13 9.25 -14.90
C ARG A 327 19.10 8.14 -15.28
N GLN A 328 20.20 8.47 -15.95
CA GLN A 328 21.22 7.51 -16.36
C GLN A 328 21.88 6.87 -15.15
N HIS A 329 22.27 7.66 -14.15
CA HIS A 329 22.87 7.16 -12.92
C HIS A 329 21.97 6.16 -12.20
N ARG A 330 20.67 6.47 -12.04
CA ARG A 330 19.71 5.51 -11.45
C ARG A 330 19.65 4.22 -12.24
N ARG A 331 19.51 4.31 -13.57
CA ARG A 331 19.34 3.14 -14.45
C ARG A 331 20.55 2.21 -14.43
N THR A 332 21.76 2.74 -14.29
CA THR A 332 22.99 1.93 -14.31
C THR A 332 23.38 1.38 -12.95
N THR A 333 22.99 2.05 -11.85
CA THR A 333 23.42 1.67 -10.49
C THR A 333 22.35 0.93 -9.68
N GLN A 334 21.08 0.99 -10.08
CA GLN A 334 19.97 0.43 -9.31
C GLN A 334 19.08 -0.48 -10.17
N PRO A 335 18.48 -1.53 -9.57
CA PRO A 335 17.58 -2.41 -10.30
C PRO A 335 16.29 -1.70 -10.74
N VAL A 336 15.79 -2.08 -11.91
CA VAL A 336 14.48 -1.64 -12.43
C VAL A 336 13.33 -2.46 -11.80
N ALA A 337 13.62 -3.66 -11.30
CA ALA A 337 12.64 -4.56 -10.70
C ALA A 337 11.97 -3.96 -9.44
N ALA A 338 10.78 -4.48 -9.12
CA ALA A 338 10.03 -4.11 -7.92
C ALA A 338 10.88 -4.30 -6.65
N SER A 339 11.06 -3.24 -5.87
CA SER A 339 11.87 -3.19 -4.65
C SER A 339 11.41 -2.05 -3.76
N SER A 340 11.81 -2.05 -2.49
CA SER A 340 11.56 -0.95 -1.52
C SER A 340 12.75 0.01 -1.38
N GLY A 341 13.62 0.09 -2.40
CA GLY A 341 14.86 0.85 -2.32
C GLY A 341 15.96 0.11 -1.56
N CYS A 342 16.89 0.87 -0.99
CA CYS A 342 17.92 0.34 -0.09
C CYS A 342 17.27 -0.28 1.15
N VAL A 343 17.57 -1.54 1.42
CA VAL A 343 16.97 -2.28 2.54
C VAL A 343 17.63 -1.90 3.86
N PHE A 344 18.95 -1.71 3.86
CA PHE A 344 19.74 -1.43 5.05
C PHE A 344 20.38 -0.04 5.01
N LYS A 345 20.55 0.56 6.19
CA LYS A 345 21.42 1.72 6.38
C LYS A 345 22.88 1.32 6.19
N ASN A 346 23.75 2.28 5.92
CA ASN A 346 25.19 2.04 5.81
C ASN A 346 25.86 1.91 7.19
N PRO A 347 26.38 0.73 7.59
CA PRO A 347 27.03 0.56 8.89
C PRO A 347 28.44 1.15 8.91
N ASN A 348 28.81 1.91 9.95
CA ASN A 348 30.18 2.38 10.21
C ASN A 348 30.89 3.04 9.00
N GLY A 349 30.14 3.73 8.12
CA GLY A 349 30.68 4.34 6.90
C GLY A 349 30.97 3.36 5.75
N ILE A 350 30.69 2.06 5.92
CA ILE A 350 30.74 1.06 4.86
C ILE A 350 29.41 1.06 4.13
N GLY A 351 29.45 1.11 2.80
CA GLY A 351 28.23 0.94 1.99
C GLY A 351 27.64 -0.45 2.19
N ALA A 352 26.39 -0.54 2.67
CA ALA A 352 25.73 -1.83 2.94
C ALA A 352 25.65 -2.71 1.68
N GLY A 353 25.49 -2.09 0.50
CA GLY A 353 25.48 -2.82 -0.77
C GLY A 353 26.81 -3.49 -1.10
N LYS A 354 27.93 -2.82 -0.79
CA LYS A 354 29.28 -3.37 -0.95
C LYS A 354 29.53 -4.49 0.05
N LEU A 355 29.12 -4.31 1.31
CA LEU A 355 29.21 -5.36 2.33
C LEU A 355 28.49 -6.64 1.88
N ILE A 356 27.24 -6.53 1.43
CA ILE A 356 26.42 -7.68 1.00
C ILE A 356 27.02 -8.36 -0.25
N GLU A 357 27.64 -7.57 -1.14
CA GLU A 357 28.36 -8.10 -2.29
C GLU A 357 29.64 -8.87 -1.91
N GLU A 358 30.45 -8.34 -0.99
CA GLU A 358 31.64 -9.01 -0.46
C GLU A 358 31.30 -10.31 0.29
N LEU A 359 30.13 -10.37 0.93
CA LEU A 359 29.58 -11.58 1.56
C LEU A 359 29.03 -12.59 0.52
N GLY A 360 29.12 -12.31 -0.77
CA GLY A 360 28.66 -13.21 -1.83
C GLY A 360 27.14 -13.41 -1.88
N LEU A 361 26.35 -12.50 -1.32
CA LEU A 361 24.90 -12.69 -1.16
C LEU A 361 24.08 -12.17 -2.36
N LYS A 362 24.70 -11.52 -3.36
CA LYS A 362 24.00 -11.14 -4.60
C LYS A 362 23.41 -12.37 -5.29
N GLY A 363 22.15 -12.30 -5.72
CA GLY A 363 21.42 -13.41 -6.33
C GLY A 363 20.92 -14.48 -5.35
N SER A 364 21.25 -14.39 -4.06
CA SER A 364 20.63 -15.25 -3.04
C SER A 364 19.15 -14.87 -2.84
N GLY A 365 18.31 -15.84 -2.48
CA GLY A 365 16.88 -15.59 -2.35
C GLY A 365 16.15 -16.53 -1.40
N VAL A 366 14.92 -16.15 -1.08
CA VAL A 366 13.93 -16.93 -0.34
C VAL A 366 12.64 -16.88 -1.15
N GLY A 367 12.19 -18.02 -1.65
CA GLY A 367 11.03 -18.10 -2.55
C GLY A 367 11.16 -17.16 -3.76
N ARG A 368 10.27 -16.16 -3.84
CA ARG A 368 10.27 -15.17 -4.94
C ARG A 368 11.02 -13.86 -4.61
N ALA A 369 11.51 -13.67 -3.40
CA ALA A 369 12.39 -12.56 -3.03
C ALA A 369 13.87 -12.91 -3.31
N GLU A 370 14.63 -11.96 -3.85
CA GLU A 370 16.03 -12.15 -4.23
C GLU A 370 16.86 -10.89 -3.98
N VAL A 371 18.12 -11.03 -3.55
CA VAL A 371 19.08 -9.93 -3.51
C VAL A 371 19.49 -9.58 -4.94
N SER A 372 19.32 -8.32 -5.33
CA SER A 372 19.62 -7.87 -6.68
C SER A 372 21.07 -8.14 -7.08
N THR A 373 21.26 -8.69 -8.27
CA THR A 373 22.57 -8.83 -8.91
C THR A 373 23.18 -7.48 -9.32
N VAL A 374 22.36 -6.44 -9.46
CA VAL A 374 22.80 -5.08 -9.81
C VAL A 374 23.37 -4.37 -8.58
N HIS A 375 22.65 -4.38 -7.45
CA HIS A 375 23.04 -3.65 -6.25
C HIS A 375 22.73 -4.47 -4.98
N GLY A 376 23.76 -4.82 -4.19
CA GLY A 376 23.62 -5.73 -3.05
C GLY A 376 22.65 -5.27 -1.95
N ASN A 377 22.42 -3.95 -1.81
CA ASN A 377 21.47 -3.40 -0.83
C ASN A 377 20.00 -3.40 -1.28
N PHE A 378 19.67 -3.98 -2.44
CA PHE A 378 18.30 -4.05 -2.95
C PHE A 378 17.82 -5.49 -2.91
N ILE A 379 16.68 -5.71 -2.27
CA ILE A 379 15.90 -6.94 -2.45
C ILE A 379 14.85 -6.66 -3.51
N ILE A 380 14.74 -7.57 -4.49
CA ILE A 380 13.78 -7.49 -5.58
C ILE A 380 12.71 -8.57 -5.44
N ASN A 381 11.49 -8.20 -5.85
CA ASN A 381 10.39 -9.13 -6.03
C ASN A 381 10.44 -9.66 -7.47
N ARG A 382 10.71 -10.97 -7.64
CA ARG A 382 10.73 -11.63 -8.96
C ARG A 382 9.33 -11.95 -9.52
N GLY A 383 8.30 -11.41 -8.88
CA GLY A 383 6.89 -11.65 -9.17
C GLY A 383 6.25 -12.53 -8.10
N LYS A 384 5.12 -12.07 -7.57
CA LYS A 384 4.30 -12.76 -6.55
C LYS A 384 5.06 -13.12 -5.26
N ALA A 385 6.10 -12.38 -4.90
CA ALA A 385 6.70 -12.54 -3.58
C ALA A 385 5.72 -12.17 -2.46
N ARG A 386 5.88 -12.82 -1.31
CA ARG A 386 5.20 -12.46 -0.06
C ARG A 386 6.09 -11.59 0.81
N ALA A 387 5.48 -10.79 1.68
CA ALA A 387 6.27 -9.98 2.61
C ALA A 387 7.11 -10.86 3.56
N GLY A 388 6.57 -12.01 3.98
CA GLY A 388 7.29 -12.99 4.78
C GLY A 388 8.58 -13.52 4.11
N GLU A 389 8.56 -13.73 2.79
CA GLU A 389 9.77 -14.17 2.04
C GLU A 389 10.85 -13.09 2.03
N VAL A 390 10.44 -11.82 1.84
CA VAL A 390 11.36 -10.67 1.89
C VAL A 390 11.98 -10.54 3.28
N LEU A 391 11.18 -10.66 4.33
CA LEU A 391 11.62 -10.55 5.72
C LEU A 391 12.59 -11.68 6.11
N GLN A 392 12.29 -12.92 5.71
CA GLN A 392 13.21 -14.05 5.91
C GLN A 392 14.55 -13.81 5.22
N LEU A 393 14.55 -13.23 4.02
CA LEU A 393 15.78 -12.86 3.32
C LEU A 393 16.54 -11.74 4.04
N VAL A 394 15.84 -10.73 4.56
CA VAL A 394 16.43 -9.67 5.40
C VAL A 394 17.12 -10.26 6.62
N ASP A 395 16.46 -11.16 7.34
CA ASP A 395 17.01 -11.79 8.55
C ASP A 395 18.21 -12.68 8.24
N ARG A 396 18.18 -13.41 7.11
CA ARG A 396 19.33 -14.18 6.62
C ARG A 396 20.53 -13.27 6.33
N ILE A 397 20.33 -12.14 5.66
CA ILE A 397 21.42 -11.20 5.35
C ILE A 397 22.02 -10.63 6.65
N LYS A 398 21.18 -10.24 7.60
CA LYS A 398 21.62 -9.77 8.94
C LYS A 398 22.44 -10.83 9.66
N ALA A 399 21.98 -12.08 9.66
CA ALA A 399 22.68 -13.19 10.32
C ALA A 399 24.07 -13.41 9.73
N VAL A 400 24.19 -13.49 8.40
CA VAL A 400 25.48 -13.68 7.71
C VAL A 400 26.43 -12.49 7.95
N ALA A 401 25.94 -11.25 7.88
CA ALA A 401 26.76 -10.08 8.16
C ALA A 401 27.29 -10.05 9.60
N LYS A 402 26.47 -10.50 10.56
CA LYS A 402 26.86 -10.63 11.96
C LYS A 402 27.89 -11.74 12.17
N GLU A 403 27.68 -12.90 11.57
CA GLU A 403 28.55 -14.08 11.71
C GLU A 403 29.92 -13.86 11.07
N GLU A 404 29.96 -13.40 9.81
CA GLU A 404 31.21 -13.33 9.05
C GLU A 404 31.99 -12.03 9.28
N ARG A 405 31.31 -10.94 9.65
CA ARG A 405 31.93 -9.61 9.75
C ARG A 405 31.70 -8.92 11.09
N GLY A 406 30.93 -9.53 12.00
CA GLY A 406 30.61 -8.94 13.30
C GLY A 406 29.71 -7.70 13.23
N ILE A 407 29.09 -7.42 12.07
CA ILE A 407 28.34 -6.18 11.82
C ILE A 407 26.84 -6.42 12.02
N ASP A 408 26.21 -5.63 12.89
CA ASP A 408 24.76 -5.57 13.02
C ASP A 408 24.16 -4.61 11.98
N LEU A 409 23.53 -5.17 10.95
CA LEU A 409 22.83 -4.37 9.94
C LEU A 409 21.49 -3.85 10.44
N GLU A 410 21.23 -2.55 10.29
CA GLU A 410 19.93 -1.94 10.56
C GLU A 410 19.12 -1.73 9.29
N THR A 411 17.82 -2.00 9.32
CA THR A 411 16.93 -1.74 8.19
C THR A 411 16.65 -0.25 8.03
N GLU A 412 16.73 0.25 6.80
CA GLU A 412 16.26 1.59 6.40
C GLU A 412 14.78 1.54 5.96
N VAL A 413 14.39 0.44 5.30
CA VAL A 413 13.00 0.17 4.94
C VAL A 413 12.10 0.16 6.18
N GLN A 414 10.94 0.80 6.06
CA GLN A 414 9.97 0.84 7.14
C GLN A 414 9.06 -0.39 7.06
N ILE A 415 9.21 -1.28 8.05
CA ILE A 415 8.40 -2.49 8.16
C ILE A 415 7.12 -2.16 8.92
N LEU A 416 5.97 -2.38 8.31
CA LEU A 416 4.66 -2.02 8.85
C LEU A 416 3.70 -3.22 8.89
N GLY A 417 2.66 -3.11 9.72
CA GLY A 417 1.57 -4.07 9.77
C GLY A 417 1.84 -5.25 10.69
N GLU A 418 1.00 -6.27 10.55
CA GLU A 418 0.96 -7.46 11.40
C GLU A 418 1.31 -8.72 10.61
N ASP A 419 1.86 -9.72 11.29
CA ASP A 419 2.22 -11.01 10.65
C ASP A 419 0.98 -11.79 10.21
N GLU A 420 -0.11 -11.69 10.99
CA GLU A 420 -1.36 -12.39 10.78
C GLU A 420 -2.55 -11.43 10.66
N VAL A 421 -3.60 -11.91 10.01
CA VAL A 421 -4.87 -11.16 9.86
C VAL A 421 -5.62 -11.15 11.20
N ARG A 422 -5.80 -9.96 11.78
CA ARG A 422 -6.48 -9.78 13.09
C ARG A 422 -7.74 -8.91 13.08
N PHE A 423 -8.08 -8.31 11.95
CA PHE A 423 -9.25 -7.43 11.79
C PHE A 423 -10.14 -7.94 10.66
#